data_AF-A0A183LB83-F1
#
_entry.id   AF-A0A183LB83-F1
#
_cell.length_a   1.000
_cell.length_b   1.000
_cell.length_c   1.000
_cell.angle_alpha   90.00
_cell.angle_beta   90.00
_cell.angle_gamma   90.00
#
_symmetry.space_group_name_H-M   'P 1'
#
loop_
_entity.id
_entity.type
_entity.pdbx_description
1 polymer ?
#
loop_
_entity_poly.entity_id
_entity_poly.type
_entity_poly.pdbx_seq_one_letter_code
_entity_poly.pdbx_strand_id
1 'polypeptide(L)'
;MQIKTASVAAVSGSVGLNIHKGKTKVLKFKTKNGNPITLDGETLEDVESFTYFGSIIDEQGGSDADINMRIGRARTAFRLLKNIWNSKQLSTSIKIRMFNTNVKAVLLFGAETWRTTTTTIKKVQVFINGCLRKILDIH
;
A
#
# COMPACT_ATOMS: atom_id res chain seq x y z
N MET A 1 -16.51 14.68 12.99
CA MET A 1 -15.03 14.56 12.98
C MET A 1 -14.35 15.69 13.74
N GLN A 2 -14.75 16.96 13.55
CA GLN A 2 -14.19 18.12 14.27
C GLN A 2 -14.03 17.93 15.78
N ILE A 3 -15.09 17.50 16.48
CA ILE A 3 -15.06 17.28 17.95
C ILE A 3 -13.98 16.25 18.33
N LYS A 4 -13.82 15.17 17.55
CA LYS A 4 -12.79 14.15 17.82
C LYS A 4 -11.39 14.70 17.60
N THR A 5 -11.16 15.46 16.53
CA THR A 5 -9.88 16.11 16.25
C THR A 5 -9.47 17.07 17.37
N ALA A 6 -10.39 17.93 17.82
CA ALA A 6 -10.15 18.86 18.93
C ALA A 6 -9.89 18.13 20.25
N SER A 7 -10.64 17.07 20.55
CA SER A 7 -10.43 16.25 21.74
C SER A 7 -9.06 15.56 21.75
N VAL A 8 -8.64 14.96 20.63
CA VAL A 8 -7.31 14.35 20.51
C VAL A 8 -6.20 15.38 20.65
N ALA A 9 -6.36 16.59 20.07
CA ALA A 9 -5.40 17.67 20.22
C ALA A 9 -5.24 18.10 21.68
N ALA A 10 -6.36 18.30 22.39
CA ALA A 10 -6.35 18.70 23.80
C ALA A 10 -5.70 17.64 24.71
N VAL A 11 -6.05 16.35 24.53
CA VAL A 11 -5.46 15.25 25.30
C VAL A 11 -3.98 15.04 24.97
N SER A 12 -3.58 15.22 23.72
CA SER A 12 -2.16 15.18 23.34
C SER A 12 -1.39 16.30 24.03
N GLY A 13 -1.96 17.51 24.06
CA GLY A 13 -1.36 18.67 24.72
C GLY A 13 -1.17 18.47 26.23
N SER A 14 -2.10 17.79 26.91
CA SER A 14 -1.97 17.54 28.36
C SER A 14 -0.80 16.61 28.73
N VAL A 15 -0.30 15.83 27.77
CA VAL A 15 0.90 14.98 27.92
C VAL A 15 2.13 15.56 27.19
N GLY A 16 2.07 16.82 26.75
CA GLY A 16 3.18 17.52 26.09
C GLY A 16 3.40 17.16 24.61
N LEU A 17 2.42 16.54 23.95
CA LEU A 17 2.48 16.20 22.53
C LEU A 17 1.65 17.17 21.68
N ASN A 18 2.12 17.47 20.47
CA ASN A 18 1.43 18.34 19.51
C ASN A 18 1.14 17.61 18.19
N ILE A 19 -0.03 17.86 17.60
CA ILE A 19 -0.39 17.29 16.30
C ILE A 19 0.29 18.08 15.18
N HIS A 20 1.05 17.38 14.35
CA HIS A 20 1.72 18.00 13.21
C HIS A 20 0.74 18.27 12.05
N LYS A 21 0.24 19.50 11.97
CA LYS A 21 -0.77 19.94 10.98
C LYS A 21 -0.42 19.59 9.53
N GLY A 22 0.85 19.78 9.12
CA GLY A 22 1.28 19.45 7.75
C GLY A 22 1.27 17.96 7.37
N LYS A 23 1.30 17.04 8.36
CA LYS A 23 1.28 15.58 8.15
C LYS A 23 -0.12 15.00 8.34
N THR A 24 -0.97 15.70 9.08
CA THR A 24 -2.36 15.32 9.30
C THR A 24 -3.21 15.75 8.11
N LYS A 25 -3.90 14.81 7.48
CA LYS A 25 -4.77 15.03 6.34
C LYS A 25 -6.18 14.51 6.64
N VAL A 26 -7.16 15.02 5.91
CA VAL A 26 -8.55 14.58 5.98
C VAL A 26 -8.86 13.78 4.72
N LEU A 27 -9.05 12.47 4.88
CA LEU A 27 -9.51 11.60 3.81
C LEU A 27 -11.01 11.32 4.00
N LYS A 28 -11.83 11.65 3.01
CA LYS A 28 -13.29 11.48 3.07
C LYS A 28 -13.70 10.28 2.23
N PHE A 29 -14.35 9.29 2.85
CA PHE A 29 -14.88 8.13 2.13
C PHE A 29 -16.35 8.34 1.79
N LYS A 30 -16.70 8.19 0.50
CA LYS A 30 -18.08 8.19 -0.01
C LYS A 30 -18.93 9.44 0.30
N THR A 31 -18.36 10.46 0.94
CA THR A 31 -19.05 11.67 1.39
C THR A 31 -18.29 12.88 0.87
N LYS A 32 -18.82 13.54 -0.16
CA LYS A 32 -18.19 14.72 -0.76
C LYS A 32 -18.44 16.01 0.04
N ASN A 33 -19.54 16.06 0.79
CA ASN A 33 -20.00 17.27 1.47
C ASN A 33 -19.83 17.13 2.98
N GLY A 34 -18.68 17.58 3.49
CA GLY A 34 -18.41 17.67 4.91
C GLY A 34 -17.70 18.97 5.24
N ASN A 35 -18.09 19.60 6.34
CA ASN A 35 -17.45 20.83 6.83
C ASN A 35 -15.93 20.63 6.96
N PRO A 36 -15.13 21.65 6.61
CA PRO A 36 -13.68 21.60 6.81
C PRO A 36 -13.34 21.27 8.27
N ILE A 37 -12.29 20.49 8.47
CA ILE A 37 -11.77 20.19 9.81
C ILE A 37 -10.66 21.17 10.11
N THR A 38 -10.75 21.86 11.24
CA THR A 38 -9.75 22.83 11.68
C THR A 38 -9.00 22.34 12.91
N LEU A 39 -7.73 22.71 13.01
CA LEU A 39 -6.85 22.46 14.15
C LEU A 39 -6.08 23.75 14.46
N ASP A 40 -6.29 24.30 15.65
CA ASP A 40 -5.72 25.58 16.09
C ASP A 40 -5.97 26.73 15.10
N GLY A 41 -7.18 26.79 14.54
CA GLY A 41 -7.58 27.82 13.56
C GLY A 41 -7.12 27.55 12.12
N GLU A 42 -6.28 26.54 11.87
CA GLU A 42 -5.86 26.16 10.52
C GLU A 42 -6.71 25.01 9.97
N THR A 43 -7.15 25.13 8.71
CA THR A 43 -7.86 24.05 8.02
C THR A 43 -6.90 22.95 7.62
N LEU A 44 -7.21 21.71 8.01
CA LEU A 44 -6.46 20.53 7.57
C LEU A 44 -6.78 20.24 6.10
N GLU A 45 -5.77 19.85 5.33
CA GLU A 45 -5.91 19.54 3.91
C GLU A 45 -6.77 18.30 3.69
N ASP A 46 -7.78 18.44 2.82
CA ASP A 46 -8.56 17.32 2.29
C ASP A 46 -7.76 16.64 1.17
N VAL A 47 -7.62 15.32 1.23
CA VAL A 47 -6.89 14.52 0.23
C VAL A 47 -7.76 13.40 -0.33
N GLU A 48 -7.55 13.05 -1.61
CA GLU A 48 -8.22 11.93 -2.28
C GLU A 48 -7.56 10.58 -1.98
N SER A 49 -6.28 10.60 -1.63
CA SER A 49 -5.56 9.40 -1.20
C SER A 49 -4.51 9.73 -0.14
N PHE A 50 -4.21 8.75 0.71
CA PHE A 50 -3.22 8.89 1.77
C PHE A 50 -2.42 7.59 1.88
N THR A 51 -1.11 7.74 2.08
CA THR A 51 -0.24 6.57 2.34
C THR A 51 -0.12 6.37 3.85
N TYR A 52 -0.73 5.29 4.34
CA TYR A 52 -0.68 4.88 5.75
C TYR A 52 0.12 3.58 5.87
N PHE A 53 1.22 3.61 6.64
CA PHE A 53 2.15 2.49 6.78
C PHE A 53 2.58 1.85 5.44
N GLY A 54 2.76 2.71 4.42
CA GLY A 54 3.20 2.30 3.10
C GLY A 54 2.12 1.68 2.23
N SER A 55 0.87 1.56 2.71
CA SER A 55 -0.32 1.18 1.94
C SER A 55 -1.12 2.40 1.53
N ILE A 56 -1.72 2.36 0.34
CA ILE A 56 -2.57 3.44 -0.17
C ILE A 56 -4.00 3.23 0.31
N ILE A 57 -4.58 4.28 0.86
CA ILE A 57 -6.00 4.35 1.17
C ILE A 57 -6.57 5.51 0.36
N ASP A 58 -7.58 5.24 -0.47
CA ASP A 58 -8.20 6.22 -1.35
C ASP A 58 -9.65 6.51 -0.97
N GLU A 59 -10.21 7.62 -1.46
CA GLU A 59 -11.58 8.04 -1.19
C GLU A 59 -12.65 7.02 -1.62
N GLN A 60 -12.32 6.13 -2.58
CA GLN A 60 -13.19 5.07 -3.04
C GLN A 60 -13.30 3.95 -2.00
N GLY A 61 -12.35 3.85 -1.07
CA GLY A 61 -12.28 2.84 -0.03
C GLY A 61 -12.02 1.44 -0.60
N GLY A 62 -11.51 1.37 -1.83
CA GLY A 62 -11.13 0.14 -2.49
C GLY A 62 -9.70 -0.25 -2.16
N SER A 63 -9.29 -1.45 -2.59
CA SER A 63 -7.90 -1.90 -2.46
C SER A 63 -7.11 -1.77 -3.77
N ASP A 64 -7.77 -1.33 -4.86
CA ASP A 64 -7.20 -1.37 -6.20
C ASP A 64 -5.96 -0.49 -6.36
N ALA A 65 -5.97 0.73 -5.80
CA ALA A 65 -4.81 1.61 -5.83
C ALA A 65 -3.60 0.99 -5.11
N ASP A 66 -3.83 0.42 -3.92
CA ASP A 66 -2.78 -0.24 -3.13
C ASP A 66 -2.24 -1.48 -3.86
N ILE A 67 -3.12 -2.35 -4.37
CA ILE A 67 -2.73 -3.55 -5.12
C ILE A 67 -1.88 -3.18 -6.34
N ASN A 68 -2.29 -2.16 -7.10
CA ASN A 68 -1.55 -1.71 -8.27
C ASN A 68 -0.16 -1.17 -7.88
N MET A 69 -0.07 -0.40 -6.79
CA MET A 69 1.22 0.05 -6.26
C MET A 69 2.09 -1.14 -5.82
N ARG A 70 1.54 -2.14 -5.10
CA ARG A 70 2.30 -3.33 -4.68
C ARG A 70 2.80 -4.15 -5.86
N ILE A 71 1.99 -4.31 -6.91
CA ILE A 71 2.42 -4.94 -8.16
C ILE A 71 3.58 -4.14 -8.79
N GLY A 72 3.50 -2.80 -8.80
CA GLY A 72 4.58 -1.94 -9.26
C GLY A 72 5.88 -2.16 -8.48
N ARG A 73 5.81 -2.15 -7.14
CA ARG A 73 6.98 -2.39 -6.26
C ARG A 73 7.55 -3.80 -6.44
N ALA A 74 6.70 -4.81 -6.48
CA ALA A 74 7.11 -6.20 -6.71
C ALA A 74 7.74 -6.39 -8.09
N ARG A 75 7.24 -5.70 -9.12
CA ARG A 75 7.85 -5.69 -10.46
C ARG A 75 9.26 -5.10 -10.43
N THR A 76 9.46 -4.00 -9.70
CA THR A 76 10.80 -3.43 -9.49
C THR A 76 11.72 -4.40 -8.76
N ALA A 77 11.26 -5.01 -7.66
CA ALA A 77 12.03 -6.02 -6.92
C ALA A 77 12.41 -7.21 -7.80
N PHE A 78 11.47 -7.71 -8.61
CA PHE A 78 11.74 -8.78 -9.57
C PHE A 78 12.79 -8.35 -10.60
N ARG A 79 12.73 -7.13 -11.14
CA ARG A 79 13.70 -6.64 -12.12
C ARG A 79 15.11 -6.50 -11.54
N LEU A 80 15.24 -6.06 -10.29
CA LEU A 80 16.53 -5.92 -9.62
C LEU A 80 17.26 -7.27 -9.49
N LEU A 81 16.50 -8.36 -9.34
CA LEU A 81 17.03 -9.72 -9.21
C LEU A 81 17.20 -10.44 -10.57
N LYS A 82 17.22 -9.72 -11.70
CA LYS A 82 17.34 -10.28 -13.06
C LYS A 82 18.48 -11.30 -13.22
N ASN A 83 19.62 -11.06 -12.59
CA ASN A 83 20.79 -11.92 -12.69
C ASN A 83 20.56 -13.28 -12.02
N ILE A 84 19.75 -13.32 -10.95
CA ILE A 84 19.36 -14.56 -10.27
C ILE A 84 18.46 -15.39 -11.19
N TRP A 85 17.47 -14.76 -11.83
CA TRP A 85 16.53 -15.45 -12.71
C TRP A 85 17.23 -16.05 -13.93
N ASN A 86 18.17 -15.31 -14.52
CA ASN A 86 18.92 -15.73 -15.71
C ASN A 86 20.08 -16.70 -15.41
N SER A 87 20.47 -16.87 -14.13
CA SER A 87 21.61 -17.74 -13.79
C SER A 87 21.29 -19.21 -14.06
N LYS A 88 22.14 -19.89 -14.84
CA LYS A 88 22.06 -21.35 -15.04
C LYS A 88 22.67 -22.15 -13.90
N GLN A 89 23.48 -21.51 -13.04
CA GLN A 89 24.15 -22.16 -11.91
C GLN A 89 23.21 -22.35 -10.71
N LEU A 90 22.17 -21.51 -10.59
CA LEU A 90 21.20 -21.59 -9.51
C LEU A 90 20.08 -22.56 -9.87
N SER A 91 19.75 -23.45 -8.93
CA SER A 91 18.61 -24.33 -9.08
C SER A 91 17.30 -23.56 -9.09
N THR A 92 16.29 -24.12 -9.75
CA THR A 92 14.92 -23.59 -9.76
C THR A 92 14.36 -23.43 -8.34
N SER A 93 14.66 -24.36 -7.44
CA SER A 93 14.21 -24.29 -6.04
C SER A 93 14.75 -23.07 -5.31
N ILE A 94 16.03 -22.73 -5.51
CA ILE A 94 16.63 -21.52 -4.93
C ILE A 94 15.99 -20.26 -5.53
N LYS A 95 15.79 -20.21 -6.85
CA LYS A 95 15.14 -19.07 -7.51
C LYS A 95 13.70 -18.87 -7.00
N ILE A 96 12.92 -19.93 -6.86
CA ILE A 96 11.56 -19.86 -6.30
C ILE A 96 11.59 -19.37 -4.85
N ARG A 97 12.53 -19.86 -4.03
CA ARG A 97 12.70 -19.36 -2.66
C ARG A 97 13.00 -17.86 -2.65
N MET A 98 13.93 -17.40 -3.49
CA MET A 98 14.26 -15.97 -3.63
C MET A 98 13.06 -15.13 -4.09
N PHE A 99 12.26 -15.64 -5.01
CA PHE A 99 11.02 -15.00 -5.44
C PHE A 99 10.02 -14.87 -4.27
N ASN A 100 9.80 -15.94 -3.52
CA ASN A 100 8.87 -15.92 -2.39
C ASN A 100 9.30 -14.93 -1.29
N THR A 101 10.59 -14.89 -0.96
CA THR A 101 11.10 -14.05 0.13
C THR A 101 11.21 -12.58 -0.24
N ASN A 102 11.56 -12.25 -1.49
CA ASN A 102 11.87 -10.86 -1.86
C ASN A 102 10.78 -10.21 -2.73
N VAL A 103 10.11 -10.97 -3.60
CA VAL A 103 9.12 -10.42 -4.54
C VAL A 103 7.71 -10.62 -4.02
N LYS A 104 7.37 -11.85 -3.62
CA LYS A 104 6.03 -12.18 -3.12
C LYS A 104 5.74 -11.49 -1.78
N ALA A 105 6.74 -11.35 -0.91
CA ALA A 105 6.61 -10.57 0.32
C ALA A 105 6.27 -9.10 0.06
N VAL A 106 6.93 -8.45 -0.91
CA VAL A 106 6.63 -7.06 -1.31
C VAL A 106 5.25 -6.93 -1.94
N LEU A 107 4.88 -7.92 -2.77
CA LEU A 107 3.58 -7.96 -3.44
C LEU A 107 2.42 -8.08 -2.45
N LEU A 108 2.55 -8.92 -1.43
CA LEU A 108 1.46 -9.26 -0.50
C LEU A 108 1.50 -8.46 0.80
N PHE A 109 2.41 -7.50 0.94
CA PHE A 109 2.42 -6.63 2.11
C PHE A 109 1.13 -5.79 2.15
N GLY A 110 0.40 -5.86 3.26
CA GLY A 110 -0.87 -5.16 3.45
C GLY A 110 -2.08 -5.93 2.91
N ALA A 111 -1.89 -7.12 2.33
CA ALA A 111 -2.96 -7.91 1.72
C ALA A 111 -4.05 -8.35 2.71
N GLU A 112 -3.76 -8.38 4.00
CA GLU A 112 -4.73 -8.63 5.08
C GLU A 112 -5.85 -7.59 5.12
N THR A 113 -5.60 -6.38 4.61
CA THR A 113 -6.60 -5.29 4.53
C THR A 113 -7.33 -5.25 3.19
N TRP A 114 -6.92 -6.08 2.23
CA TRP A 114 -7.50 -6.05 0.89
C TRP A 114 -8.87 -6.71 0.84
N ARG A 115 -9.77 -6.10 0.06
CA ARG A 115 -11.00 -6.78 -0.33
C ARG A 115 -10.66 -7.97 -1.24
N THR A 116 -10.85 -9.16 -0.70
CA THR A 116 -10.62 -10.42 -1.42
C THR A 116 -11.77 -10.69 -2.39
N THR A 117 -11.63 -10.18 -3.61
CA THR A 117 -12.56 -10.47 -4.72
C THR A 117 -11.88 -11.37 -5.75
N THR A 118 -12.67 -12.06 -6.56
CA THR A 118 -12.16 -12.83 -7.71
C THR A 118 -11.31 -11.96 -8.63
N THR A 119 -11.69 -10.69 -8.85
CA THR A 119 -10.93 -9.74 -9.68
C THR A 119 -9.58 -9.41 -9.06
N THR A 120 -9.55 -9.13 -7.76
CA THR A 120 -8.31 -8.87 -7.00
C THR A 120 -7.36 -10.06 -7.06
N ILE A 121 -7.88 -11.27 -6.77
CA ILE A 121 -7.08 -12.50 -6.81
C ILE A 121 -6.51 -12.72 -8.21
N LYS A 122 -7.34 -12.61 -9.26
CA LYS A 122 -6.90 -12.75 -10.65
C LYS A 122 -5.79 -11.74 -10.99
N LYS A 123 -5.93 -10.48 -10.60
CA LYS A 123 -4.94 -9.43 -10.85
C LYS A 123 -3.57 -9.76 -10.24
N VAL A 124 -3.56 -10.21 -8.99
CA VAL A 124 -2.32 -10.64 -8.30
C VAL A 124 -1.74 -11.90 -8.95
N GLN A 125 -2.57 -12.89 -9.28
CA GLN A 125 -2.15 -14.13 -9.92
C GLN A 125 -1.54 -13.93 -11.30
N VAL A 126 -2.09 -13.01 -12.11
CA VAL A 126 -1.51 -12.66 -13.42
C VAL A 126 -0.05 -12.22 -13.28
N PHE A 127 0.25 -11.39 -12.28
CA PHE A 127 1.62 -10.96 -12.01
C PHE A 127 2.51 -12.10 -11.53
N ILE A 128 2.05 -12.91 -10.57
CA ILE A 128 2.81 -14.05 -10.03
C ILE A 128 3.13 -15.04 -11.16
N ASN A 129 2.14 -15.43 -11.95
CA ASN A 129 2.31 -16.39 -13.05
C ASN A 129 3.26 -15.84 -14.12
N GLY A 130 3.21 -14.53 -14.40
CA GLY A 130 4.17 -13.87 -15.28
C GLY A 130 5.62 -13.95 -14.77
N CYS A 131 5.82 -13.81 -13.46
CA CYS A 131 7.14 -13.96 -12.83
C CYS A 131 7.62 -15.42 -12.85
N LEU A 132 6.75 -16.37 -12.51
CA LEU A 132 7.08 -17.79 -12.45
C LEU A 132 7.44 -18.34 -13.83
N ARG A 133 6.69 -18.00 -14.89
CA ARG A 133 7.04 -18.38 -16.27
C ARG A 133 8.45 -17.96 -16.65
N LYS A 134 8.86 -16.73 -16.29
CA LYS A 134 10.22 -16.23 -16.53
C LYS A 134 11.29 -16.96 -15.70
N ILE A 135 10.99 -17.32 -14.46
CA ILE A 135 11.93 -18.10 -13.61
C ILE A 135 12.12 -19.51 -14.16
N LEU A 136 11.04 -20.10 -14.69
CA LEU A 136 10.99 -21.46 -15.21
C LEU A 136 11.37 -21.58 -16.69
N ASP A 137 11.65 -20.45 -17.36
CA ASP A 137 11.95 -20.38 -18.79
C ASP A 137 10.83 -20.98 -19.68
N ILE A 138 9.58 -20.68 -19.32
CA ILE A 138 8.38 -21.10 -20.06
C ILE A 138 7.86 -19.90 -20.86
N HIS A 139 7.75 -20.09 -22.19
CA HIS A 139 7.23 -19.09 -23.13
C HIS A 139 5.70 -19.15 -23.25
#